data_AF-A0A9E5ABR9-F1
#
_entry.id   AF-A0A9E5ABR9-F1
#
_cell.length_a   1.000
_cell.length_b   1.000
_cell.length_c   1.000
_cell.angle_alpha   90.00
_cell.angle_beta   90.00
_cell.angle_gamma   90.00
#
_symmetry.space_group_name_H-M   'P 1'
#
loop_
_entity.id
_entity.type
_entity.pdbx_description
1 polymer ?
#
loop_
_entity_poly.entity_id
_entity_poly.type
_entity_poly.pdbx_seq_one_letter_code
_entity_poly.pdbx_strand_id
1 'polypeptide(L)'
;MTLFNVQNFQTALNQDGEFKIAGRFLDGALRLQFDEQALLLKFRDGRLTDIVTPALFDSANISITGPLSSWQEFLQPIPKPFFHDMFAAIVRKQFQWSGDSETFFAYYGAFRRLFQIMRDHAIH
;
A
#
# COMPACT_ATOMS: atom_id res chain seq x y z
N MET A 1 7.15 10.63 10.19
CA MET A 1 8.12 9.53 10.36
C MET A 1 7.94 8.64 9.15
N THR A 2 9.01 8.29 8.43
CA THR A 2 8.88 7.54 7.17
C THR A 2 9.06 6.06 7.45
N LEU A 3 8.05 5.24 7.12
CA LEU A 3 8.04 3.80 7.41
C LEU A 3 8.96 2.98 6.47
N PHE A 4 9.34 3.54 5.32
CA PHE A 4 10.14 2.88 4.29
C PHE A 4 10.87 3.93 3.42
N ASN A 5 11.89 3.50 2.68
CA ASN A 5 12.58 4.37 1.73
C ASN A 5 11.72 4.58 0.47
N VAL A 6 11.04 5.73 0.37
CA VAL A 6 10.07 6.06 -0.69
C VAL A 6 10.66 5.96 -2.10
N GLN A 7 11.85 6.53 -2.32
CA GLN A 7 12.48 6.59 -3.64
C GLN A 7 12.90 5.19 -4.13
N ASN A 8 13.52 4.41 -3.25
CA ASN A 8 13.94 3.05 -3.57
C ASN A 8 12.72 2.14 -3.78
N PHE A 9 11.71 2.25 -2.91
CA PHE A 9 10.45 1.52 -3.04
C PHE A 9 9.76 1.79 -4.38
N GLN A 10 9.61 3.06 -4.77
CA GLN A 10 8.95 3.42 -6.03
C GLN A 10 9.72 2.85 -7.24
N THR A 11 11.04 2.91 -7.21
CA THR A 11 11.90 2.37 -8.26
C THR A 11 11.75 0.85 -8.35
N ALA A 12 11.83 0.15 -7.22
CA ALA A 12 11.70 -1.30 -7.14
C ALA A 12 10.33 -1.79 -7.62
N LEU A 13 9.25 -1.15 -7.16
CA LEU A 13 7.89 -1.50 -7.56
C LEU A 13 7.67 -1.35 -9.08
N ASN A 14 8.15 -0.24 -9.66
CA ASN A 14 8.05 0.00 -11.10
C ASN A 14 8.98 -0.87 -11.95
N GLN A 15 9.93 -1.58 -11.33
CA GLN A 15 10.82 -2.52 -12.01
C GLN A 15 10.33 -3.98 -11.87
N ASP A 16 9.58 -4.28 -10.81
CA ASP A 16 9.07 -5.62 -10.49
C ASP A 16 8.16 -6.22 -11.58
N GLY A 17 8.48 -7.44 -12.01
CA GLY A 17 7.75 -8.12 -13.08
C GLY A 17 6.35 -8.58 -12.66
N GLU A 18 6.21 -9.08 -11.43
CA GLU A 18 4.92 -9.56 -10.92
C GLU A 18 3.92 -8.40 -10.77
N PHE A 19 4.37 -7.27 -10.21
CA PHE A 19 3.55 -6.07 -10.08
C PHE A 19 3.11 -5.54 -11.45
N LYS A 20 4.01 -5.47 -12.44
CA LYS A 20 3.66 -5.04 -13.80
C LYS A 20 2.59 -5.90 -14.45
N ILE A 21 2.64 -7.22 -14.23
CA ILE A 21 1.65 -8.15 -14.80
C ILE A 21 0.31 -7.97 -14.07
N ALA A 22 0.34 -8.04 -12.74
CA ALA A 22 -0.88 -7.99 -11.92
C ALA A 22 -1.56 -6.61 -11.94
N GLY A 23 -0.78 -5.55 -12.10
CA GLY A 23 -1.24 -4.16 -12.07
C GLY A 23 -1.38 -3.51 -13.45
N ARG A 24 -1.23 -4.25 -14.57
CA ARG A 24 -1.07 -3.70 -15.94
C ARG A 24 -2.04 -2.56 -16.33
N PHE A 25 -3.28 -2.61 -15.84
CA PHE A 25 -4.34 -1.64 -16.15
C PHE A 25 -4.79 -0.84 -14.93
N LEU A 26 -4.03 -0.89 -13.83
CA LEU A 26 -4.34 -0.16 -12.61
C LEU A 26 -4.15 1.33 -12.84
N ASP A 27 -5.26 2.04 -12.69
CA ASP A 27 -5.36 3.49 -12.61
C ASP A 27 -6.01 3.90 -11.29
N GLY A 28 -5.61 5.05 -10.75
CA GLY A 28 -6.24 5.64 -9.59
C GLY A 28 -5.27 5.87 -8.44
N ALA A 29 -5.79 5.95 -7.22
CA ALA A 29 -4.98 6.26 -6.06
C ALA A 29 -5.32 5.38 -4.84
N LEU A 30 -4.26 4.92 -4.17
CA LEU A 30 -4.32 4.18 -2.91
C LEU A 30 -3.80 5.08 -1.78
N ARG A 31 -4.65 5.37 -0.81
CA ARG A 31 -4.27 6.08 0.41
C ARG A 31 -3.90 5.08 1.50
N LEU A 32 -2.73 5.26 2.10
CA LEU A 32 -2.28 4.54 3.27
C LEU A 32 -2.19 5.52 4.43
N GLN A 33 -2.98 5.30 5.49
CA GLN A 33 -3.02 6.18 6.65
C GLN A 33 -2.55 5.45 7.91
N PHE A 34 -1.60 6.07 8.61
CA PHE A 34 -1.00 5.62 9.86
C PHE A 34 -1.11 6.75 10.90
N ASP A 35 -2.05 6.60 11.82
CA ASP A 35 -2.48 7.65 12.76
C ASP A 35 -2.83 8.97 12.03
N GLU A 36 -2.09 10.04 12.30
CA GLU A 36 -2.28 11.38 11.72
C GLU A 36 -1.53 11.58 10.39
N GLN A 37 -0.69 10.62 9.99
CA GLN A 37 0.10 10.69 8.76
C GLN A 37 -0.54 9.83 7.67
N ALA A 38 -0.40 10.28 6.42
CA ALA A 38 -0.88 9.52 5.28
C ALA A 38 0.04 9.68 4.07
N LEU A 39 0.01 8.66 3.20
CA LEU A 39 0.60 8.66 1.88
C LEU A 39 -0.49 8.39 0.86
N LEU A 40 -0.39 9.05 -0.29
CA LEU A 40 -1.22 8.82 -1.46
C LEU A 40 -0.33 8.30 -2.58
N LEU A 41 -0.54 7.04 -2.95
CA LEU A 41 0.14 6.37 -4.05
C LEU A 41 -0.72 6.51 -5.30
N LYS A 42 -0.19 7.16 -6.34
CA LYS A 42 -0.91 7.42 -7.59
C LYS A 42 -0.44 6.46 -8.68
N PHE A 43 -1.40 5.78 -9.32
CA PHE A 43 -1.15 4.81 -10.36
C PHE A 43 -1.71 5.28 -11.70
N ARG A 44 -0.94 5.05 -12.74
CA ARG A 44 -1.34 5.25 -14.14
C ARG A 44 -0.75 4.18 -15.02
N ASP A 45 -1.56 3.52 -15.82
CA ASP A 45 -1.17 2.45 -16.74
C ASP A 45 -0.32 1.36 -16.05
N GLY A 46 -0.71 1.00 -14.82
CA GLY A 46 -0.03 0.00 -14.01
C GLY A 46 1.33 0.40 -13.44
N ARG A 47 1.63 1.69 -13.40
CA ARG A 47 2.88 2.24 -12.84
C ARG A 47 2.58 3.16 -11.66
N LEU A 48 3.41 3.11 -10.63
CA LEU A 48 3.37 4.07 -9.52
C LEU A 48 4.05 5.37 -9.97
N THR A 49 3.25 6.38 -10.32
CA THR A 49 3.76 7.67 -10.84
C THR A 49 4.26 8.56 -9.72
N ASP A 50 3.54 8.60 -8.60
CA ASP A 50 3.83 9.50 -7.50
C ASP A 50 3.50 8.88 -6.14
N ILE A 51 4.26 9.30 -5.13
CA ILE A 51 3.98 9.06 -3.72
C ILE A 51 4.04 10.41 -3.02
N VAL A 52 2.90 10.88 -2.52
CA VAL A 52 2.78 12.22 -1.93
C VAL A 52 2.08 12.18 -0.59
N THR A 53 2.29 13.20 0.25
CA THR A 53 1.39 13.47 1.38
C THR A 53 0.08 14.02 0.81
N PRO A 54 -1.09 13.42 1.15
CA PRO A 54 -2.36 13.88 0.61
C PRO A 54 -2.70 15.28 1.12
N ALA A 55 -3.16 16.15 0.23
CA ALA A 55 -3.80 17.41 0.57
C ALA A 55 -5.26 17.18 1.02
N LEU A 56 -5.88 18.21 1.62
CA LEU A 56 -7.24 18.13 2.18
C LEU A 56 -8.30 17.62 1.18
N PHE A 57 -8.15 17.97 -0.10
CA PHE A 57 -9.10 17.63 -1.16
C PHE A 57 -8.59 16.56 -2.12
N ASP A 58 -7.46 15.90 -1.82
CA ASP A 58 -7.02 14.77 -2.61
C ASP A 58 -7.97 13.58 -2.41
N SER A 59 -8.41 13.00 -3.52
CA SER A 59 -9.25 11.81 -3.51
C SER A 59 -8.40 10.53 -3.66
N ALA A 60 -8.89 9.45 -3.07
CA ALA A 60 -8.33 8.12 -3.21
C ALA A 60 -9.46 7.15 -3.59
N ASN A 61 -9.19 6.24 -4.53
CA ASN A 61 -10.14 5.17 -4.88
C ASN A 61 -10.27 4.19 -3.74
N ILE A 62 -9.15 3.90 -3.06
CA ILE A 62 -9.06 2.96 -1.95
C ILE A 62 -8.28 3.64 -0.82
N SER A 63 -8.76 3.49 0.41
CA SER A 63 -8.05 3.93 1.61
C SER A 63 -7.88 2.77 2.58
N ILE A 64 -6.68 2.61 3.11
CA ILE A 64 -6.36 1.67 4.17
C ILE A 64 -5.81 2.46 5.35
N THR A 65 -6.49 2.35 6.48
CA THR A 65 -6.19 3.12 7.70
C THR A 65 -5.90 2.17 8.84
N GLY A 66 -4.87 2.43 9.63
CA GLY A 66 -4.56 1.68 10.84
C GLY A 66 -3.63 2.47 11.75
N PRO A 67 -3.44 2.02 13.00
CA PRO A 67 -2.50 2.67 13.89
C PRO A 67 -1.06 2.48 13.40
N LEU A 68 -0.15 3.41 13.72
CA LEU A 68 1.26 3.32 13.32
C LEU A 68 1.90 2.00 13.76
N SER A 69 1.56 1.51 14.96
CA SER A 69 2.04 0.23 15.50
C SER A 69 1.64 -0.98 14.65
N SER A 70 0.41 -0.99 14.10
CA SER A 70 -0.03 -2.04 13.18
C SER A 70 0.74 -2.00 11.86
N TRP A 71 1.01 -0.81 11.32
CA TRP A 71 1.84 -0.65 10.12
C TRP A 71 3.29 -1.09 10.35
N GLN A 72 3.87 -0.75 11.50
CA GLN A 72 5.21 -1.18 11.88
C GLN A 72 5.31 -2.71 11.98
N GLU A 73 4.29 -3.36 12.53
CA GLU A 73 4.20 -4.83 12.59
C GLU A 73 4.01 -5.43 11.19
N PHE A 74 3.12 -4.86 10.37
CA PHE A 74 2.88 -5.30 8.99
C PHE A 74 4.13 -5.27 8.12
N LEU A 75 4.98 -4.27 8.33
CA LEU A 75 6.22 -4.04 7.58
C LEU A 75 7.45 -4.70 8.21
N GLN A 76 7.32 -5.51 9.27
CA GLN A 76 8.44 -6.32 9.74
C GLN A 76 8.85 -7.37 8.68
N PRO A 77 10.14 -7.73 8.56
CA PRO A 77 10.59 -8.76 7.63
C PRO A 77 9.92 -10.11 7.89
N ILE A 78 9.73 -10.44 9.16
CA ILE A 78 8.95 -11.59 9.63
C ILE A 78 7.80 -11.04 10.47
N PRO A 79 6.65 -10.70 9.87
CA PRO A 79 5.53 -10.14 10.61
C PRO A 79 4.89 -11.22 11.48
N LYS A 80 4.28 -10.81 12.60
CA LYS A 80 3.46 -11.72 13.43
C LYS A 80 2.32 -12.34 12.61
N PRO A 81 1.73 -13.44 13.12
CA PRO A 81 0.50 -13.98 12.54
C PRO A 81 -0.53 -12.88 12.29
N PHE A 82 -1.19 -12.97 11.12
CA PHE A 82 -2.22 -12.04 10.64
C PHE A 82 -1.74 -10.69 10.11
N PHE A 83 -0.43 -10.47 10.08
CA PHE A 83 0.20 -9.32 9.42
C PHE A 83 0.94 -9.71 8.12
N HIS A 84 0.83 -10.97 7.67
CA HIS A 84 1.41 -11.45 6.41
C HIS A 84 0.70 -10.92 5.15
N ASP A 85 -0.58 -10.56 5.29
CA ASP A 85 -1.48 -10.19 4.19
C ASP A 85 -2.42 -9.08 4.65
N MET A 86 -2.62 -8.07 3.79
CA MET A 86 -3.39 -6.87 4.15
C MET A 86 -4.87 -7.18 4.37
N PHE A 87 -5.49 -8.01 3.53
CA PHE A 87 -6.89 -8.39 3.70
C PHE A 87 -7.10 -9.18 4.99
N ALA A 88 -6.19 -10.10 5.32
CA ALA A 88 -6.24 -10.78 6.62
C ALA A 88 -6.16 -9.79 7.80
N ALA A 89 -5.29 -8.78 7.72
CA ALA A 89 -5.15 -7.76 8.75
C ALA A 89 -6.39 -6.85 8.87
N ILE A 90 -7.05 -6.55 7.75
CA ILE A 90 -8.35 -5.85 7.71
C ILE A 90 -9.45 -6.68 8.38
N VAL A 91 -9.58 -7.97 8.04
CA VAL A 91 -10.61 -8.87 8.60
C VAL A 91 -10.50 -8.98 10.12
N ARG A 92 -9.29 -8.85 10.68
CA ARG A 92 -9.06 -8.86 12.13
C ARG A 92 -9.17 -7.50 12.80
N LYS A 93 -9.68 -6.50 12.08
CA LYS A 93 -9.92 -5.12 12.53
C LYS A 93 -8.66 -4.40 13.03
N GLN A 94 -7.48 -4.85 12.59
CA GLN A 94 -6.22 -4.14 12.82
C GLN A 94 -6.03 -2.97 11.83
N PHE A 95 -6.70 -3.08 10.69
CA PHE A 95 -6.84 -2.04 9.68
C PHE A 95 -8.31 -1.87 9.31
N GLN A 96 -8.64 -0.68 8.85
CA GLN A 96 -9.90 -0.32 8.24
C GLN A 96 -9.66 -0.10 6.76
N TRP A 97 -10.59 -0.57 5.94
CA TRP A 97 -10.59 -0.38 4.51
C TRP A 97 -11.85 0.39 4.09
N SER A 98 -11.70 1.29 3.13
CA SER A 98 -12.82 1.96 2.47
C SER A 98 -12.47 2.24 1.01
N GLY A 99 -13.51 2.48 0.21
CA GLY A 99 -13.38 2.83 -1.20
C GLY A 99 -13.98 1.78 -2.13
N ASP A 100 -13.47 1.72 -3.35
CA ASP A 100 -13.98 0.87 -4.42
C ASP A 100 -13.56 -0.60 -4.23
N SER A 101 -14.53 -1.47 -3.92
CA SER A 101 -14.28 -2.91 -3.78
C SER A 101 -13.91 -3.58 -5.09
N GLU A 102 -14.48 -3.14 -6.22
CA GLU A 102 -14.19 -3.75 -7.52
C GLU A 102 -12.72 -3.56 -7.87
N THR A 103 -12.22 -2.33 -7.84
CA THR A 103 -10.80 -2.03 -8.03
C THR A 103 -9.93 -2.76 -7.00
N PHE A 104 -10.32 -2.78 -5.73
CA PHE A 104 -9.51 -3.42 -4.68
C PHE A 104 -9.29 -4.92 -4.93
N PHE A 105 -10.37 -5.65 -5.25
CA PHE A 105 -10.28 -7.09 -5.47
C PHE A 105 -9.74 -7.45 -6.86
N ALA A 106 -10.07 -6.68 -7.90
CA ALA A 106 -9.54 -6.89 -9.25
C ALA A 106 -8.00 -6.77 -9.29
N TYR A 107 -7.44 -5.82 -8.52
CA TYR A 107 -5.99 -5.57 -8.45
C TYR A 107 -5.35 -6.09 -7.15
N TYR A 108 -6.02 -7.00 -6.41
CA TYR A 108 -5.51 -7.45 -5.12
C TYR A 108 -4.13 -8.13 -5.23
N GLY A 109 -3.86 -8.86 -6.31
CA GLY A 109 -2.55 -9.42 -6.58
C GLY A 109 -1.44 -8.36 -6.67
N ALA A 110 -1.73 -7.23 -7.33
CA ALA A 110 -0.81 -6.10 -7.42
C ALA A 110 -0.58 -5.44 -6.05
N PHE A 111 -1.65 -5.23 -5.27
CA PHE A 111 -1.54 -4.67 -3.93
C PHE A 111 -0.76 -5.59 -2.97
N ARG A 112 -0.96 -6.91 -3.03
CA ARG A 112 -0.16 -7.87 -2.27
C ARG A 112 1.33 -7.75 -2.60
N ARG A 113 1.68 -7.71 -3.90
CA ARG A 113 3.08 -7.56 -4.33
C ARG A 113 3.66 -6.22 -3.92
N LEU A 114 2.87 -5.15 -4.02
CA LEU A 114 3.23 -3.82 -3.53
C LEU A 114 3.58 -3.84 -2.05
N PHE A 115 2.76 -4.46 -1.20
CA PHE A 115 3.03 -4.54 0.24
C PHE A 115 4.25 -5.40 0.58
N GLN A 116 4.53 -6.45 -0.20
CA GLN A 116 5.77 -7.22 -0.06
C GLN A 116 7.00 -6.35 -0.37
N ILE A 117 6.99 -5.65 -1.50
CA ILE A 117 8.12 -4.79 -1.88
C ILE A 117 8.27 -3.63 -0.88
N MET A 118 7.17 -3.09 -0.35
CA MET A 118 7.19 -2.07 0.69
C MET A 118 7.88 -2.56 1.96
N ARG A 119 7.61 -3.81 2.37
CA ARG A 119 8.28 -4.47 3.51
C ARG A 119 9.78 -4.60 3.28
N ASP A 120 10.21 -4.99 2.08
CA ASP A 120 11.65 -5.13 1.75
C ASP A 120 12.41 -3.79 1.80
N HIS A 121 11.69 -2.67 1.76
CA HIS A 121 12.23 -1.31 1.82
C HIS A 121 11.88 -0.58 3.12
N ALA A 122 11.32 -1.29 4.11
CA ALA A 122 11.00 -0.73 5.42
C ALA A 122 12.27 -0.26 6.14
N ILE A 123 12.12 0.81 6.93
CA ILE A 123 13.20 1.32 7.78
C ILE A 123 12.99 0.73 9.18
N HIS A 124 14.02 0.07 9.71
CA HIS A 124 14.04 -0.55 11.03
C HIS A 124 15.03 0.16 11.95
#